data_AF-A0A930SMB2-F1
#
_entry.id   AF-A0A930SMB2-F1
#
_cell.length_a   1.000
_cell.length_b   1.000
_cell.length_c   1.000
_cell.angle_alpha   90.00
_cell.angle_beta   90.00
_cell.angle_gamma   90.00
#
_symmetry.space_group_name_H-M   'P 1'
#
loop_
_entity.id
_entity.type
_entity.pdbx_description
1 polymer ?
#
loop_
_entity_poly.entity_id
_entity_poly.type
_entity_poly.pdbx_seq_one_letter_code
_entity_poly.pdbx_strand_id
1 'polypeptide(L)'
;MLAYLSVYTHYPLIAAPFGATAVLVYGVPNSPLAQPRNVIGGNCIGAIVSILLVQFFGTEPWVMGLAVATTIKVMKLTRTVHPPGGAVALVGVMSSASWGFLWMPVFVGSLLIIMWTFIFNNVVPGRSYPHHWL
;
A
#
# COMPACT_ATOMS: atom_id res chain seq x y z
N MET A 1 0.43 -5.89 14.99
CA MET A 1 1.34 -6.35 13.92
C MET A 1 1.80 -5.22 13.00
N LEU A 2 0.92 -4.55 12.25
CA LEU A 2 1.30 -3.40 11.41
C LEU A 2 1.94 -2.26 12.22
N ALA A 3 1.41 -1.98 13.42
CA ALA A 3 2.03 -1.04 14.35
C ALA A 3 3.46 -1.45 14.75
N TYR A 4 3.73 -2.75 14.90
CA TYR A 4 5.06 -3.25 15.22
C TYR A 4 6.03 -3.05 14.05
N LEU A 5 5.60 -3.33 12.81
CA LEU A 5 6.38 -3.05 11.60
C LEU A 5 6.69 -1.55 11.47
N SER A 6 5.71 -0.70 11.76
CA SER A 6 5.84 0.76 11.71
C SER A 6 6.92 1.26 12.67
N VAL A 7 6.92 0.76 13.91
CA VAL A 7 7.92 1.11 14.94
C VAL A 7 9.29 0.53 14.61
N TYR A 8 9.36 -0.73 14.19
CA TYR A 8 10.62 -1.43 13.90
C TYR A 8 11.34 -0.86 12.67
N THR A 9 10.61 -0.46 11.64
CA THR A 9 11.18 0.09 10.40
C THR A 9 11.43 1.60 10.44
N HIS A 10 11.12 2.26 11.56
CA HIS A 10 11.22 3.72 11.71
C HIS A 10 10.37 4.52 10.71
N TYR A 11 9.30 3.93 10.17
CA TYR A 11 8.32 4.60 9.30
C TYR A 11 6.95 4.73 10.01
N PRO A 12 6.83 5.50 11.11
CA PRO A 12 5.63 5.53 11.95
C PRO A 12 4.36 5.88 11.17
N LEU A 13 4.51 6.75 10.14
CA LEU A 13 3.41 7.22 9.30
C LEU A 13 2.85 6.15 8.36
N ILE A 14 3.54 5.02 8.15
CA ILE A 14 3.02 3.97 7.28
C ILE A 14 1.86 3.18 7.93
N ALA A 15 1.66 3.34 9.23
CA ALA A 15 0.49 2.81 9.92
C ALA A 15 -0.82 3.35 9.32
N ALA A 16 -0.85 4.61 8.85
CA ALA A 16 -2.05 5.23 8.28
C ALA A 16 -2.50 4.56 6.95
N PRO A 17 -1.68 4.45 5.89
CA PRO A 17 -2.09 3.77 4.66
C PRO A 17 -2.42 2.28 4.89
N PHE A 18 -1.71 1.58 5.77
CA PHE A 18 -2.05 0.20 6.09
C PHE A 18 -3.33 0.06 6.91
N GLY A 19 -3.64 1.02 7.78
CA GLY A 19 -4.95 1.11 8.44
C GLY A 19 -6.07 1.28 7.43
N ALA A 20 -5.91 2.18 6.45
CA ALA A 20 -6.89 2.35 5.37
C ALA A 20 -7.03 1.09 4.50
N THR A 21 -5.92 0.37 4.23
CA THR A 21 -5.95 -0.93 3.57
C THR A 21 -6.79 -1.93 4.37
N ALA A 22 -6.57 -2.01 5.69
CA ALA A 22 -7.33 -2.89 6.57
C ALA A 22 -8.84 -2.61 6.52
N VAL A 23 -9.24 -1.33 6.54
CA VAL A 23 -10.65 -0.93 6.41
C VAL A 23 -11.26 -1.46 5.09
N LEU A 24 -10.53 -1.38 3.97
CA LEU A 24 -11.03 -1.89 2.70
C LEU A 24 -11.17 -3.42 2.69
N VAL A 25 -10.12 -4.14 3.10
CA VAL A 25 -10.09 -5.61 2.98
C VAL A 25 -11.01 -6.32 3.99
N TYR A 26 -11.28 -5.70 5.14
CA TYR A 26 -12.19 -6.28 6.15
C TYR A 26 -13.60 -5.69 6.10
N GLY A 27 -13.74 -4.41 5.73
CA GLY A 27 -15.04 -3.73 5.67
C GLY A 27 -15.79 -3.98 4.36
N VAL A 28 -15.07 -4.06 3.24
CA VAL A 28 -15.66 -4.28 1.89
C VAL A 28 -14.84 -5.30 1.09
N PRO A 29 -14.72 -6.56 1.57
CA PRO A 29 -13.83 -7.58 0.99
C PRO A 29 -14.14 -7.93 -0.48
N ASN A 30 -15.37 -7.72 -0.92
CA ASN A 30 -15.82 -8.00 -2.29
C ASN A 30 -15.44 -6.88 -3.27
N SER A 31 -14.96 -5.74 -2.77
CA SER A 31 -14.54 -4.63 -3.61
C SER A 31 -13.36 -5.05 -4.50
N PRO A 32 -13.37 -4.70 -5.79
CA PRO A 32 -12.20 -4.88 -6.66
C PRO A 32 -10.95 -4.20 -6.08
N LEU A 33 -11.11 -3.06 -5.39
CA LEU A 33 -10.00 -2.30 -4.80
C LEU A 33 -9.35 -2.99 -3.60
N ALA A 34 -10.05 -3.94 -2.98
CA ALA A 34 -9.60 -4.72 -1.84
C ALA A 34 -8.95 -6.05 -2.26
N GLN A 35 -8.89 -6.38 -3.55
CA GLN A 35 -8.34 -7.65 -4.02
C GLN A 35 -6.80 -7.66 -3.93
N PRO A 36 -6.17 -8.85 -3.79
CA PRO A 36 -4.73 -8.97 -3.50
C PRO A 36 -3.82 -8.26 -4.51
N ARG A 37 -4.14 -8.38 -5.81
CA ARG A 37 -3.40 -7.69 -6.88
C ARG A 37 -3.36 -6.19 -6.67
N ASN A 38 -4.49 -5.59 -6.28
CA ASN A 38 -4.60 -4.15 -6.12
C ASN A 38 -3.89 -3.70 -4.84
N VAL A 39 -4.05 -4.42 -3.74
CA VAL A 39 -3.36 -4.12 -2.47
C VAL A 39 -1.85 -4.16 -2.63
N ILE A 40 -1.31 -5.29 -3.11
CA ILE A 40 0.14 -5.48 -3.25
C ILE A 40 0.68 -4.55 -4.34
N GLY A 41 0.05 -4.55 -5.52
CA GLY A 41 0.50 -3.77 -6.67
C GLY A 41 0.43 -2.27 -6.41
N GLY A 42 -0.69 -1.77 -5.88
CA GLY A 42 -0.87 -0.35 -5.61
C GLY A 42 0.08 0.20 -4.55
N ASN A 43 0.28 -0.54 -3.46
CA ASN A 43 1.26 -0.15 -2.43
C ASN A 43 2.70 -0.18 -2.95
N CYS A 44 3.07 -1.21 -3.72
CA CYS A 44 4.42 -1.30 -4.32
C CYS A 44 4.65 -0.19 -5.35
N ILE A 45 3.67 0.14 -6.18
CA ILE A 45 3.76 1.27 -7.12
C ILE A 45 3.99 2.57 -6.37
N GLY A 46 3.24 2.83 -5.28
CA GLY A 46 3.43 4.02 -4.46
C GLY A 46 4.84 4.11 -3.87
N ALA A 47 5.37 3.00 -3.38
CA ALA A 47 6.75 2.93 -2.89
C ALA A 47 7.77 3.18 -3.99
N ILE A 48 7.66 2.52 -5.14
CA ILE A 48 8.61 2.70 -6.26
C ILE A 48 8.58 4.15 -6.76
N VAL A 49 7.39 4.72 -6.97
CA VAL A 49 7.25 6.11 -7.46
C VAL A 49 7.85 7.10 -6.47
N SER A 50 7.60 6.93 -5.17
CA SER A 50 8.20 7.81 -4.16
C SER A 50 9.72 7.69 -4.09
N ILE A 51 10.29 6.47 -4.10
CA ILE A 51 11.74 6.25 -4.11
C ILE A 51 12.40 6.93 -5.30
N LEU A 52 11.84 6.75 -6.51
CA LEU A 52 12.37 7.38 -7.71
C LEU A 52 12.32 8.91 -7.61
N LEU A 53 11.19 9.47 -7.21
CA LEU A 53 11.06 10.93 -7.11
C LEU A 53 11.95 11.53 -6.01
N VAL A 54 12.13 10.84 -4.89
CA VAL A 54 13.08 11.24 -3.84
C VAL A 54 14.51 11.29 -4.40
N GLN A 55 14.91 10.30 -5.19
CA GLN A 55 16.26 10.26 -5.79
C GLN A 55 16.52 11.41 -6.76
N PHE A 56 15.53 11.82 -7.54
CA PHE A 56 15.70 12.88 -8.55
C PHE A 56 15.44 14.29 -8.02
N PHE A 57 14.51 14.45 -7.06
CA PHE A 57 13.95 15.75 -6.68
C PHE A 57 13.95 16.02 -5.16
N GLY A 58 14.37 15.06 -4.34
CA GLY A 58 14.34 15.20 -2.88
C GLY A 58 12.93 15.12 -2.29
N THR A 59 12.71 15.80 -1.16
CA THR A 59 11.50 15.66 -0.33
C THR A 59 10.65 16.93 -0.27
N GLU A 60 10.77 17.79 -1.27
CA GLU A 60 10.03 19.06 -1.30
C GLU A 60 8.50 18.84 -1.37
N PRO A 61 7.68 19.77 -0.84
CA PRO A 61 6.22 19.61 -0.81
C PRO A 61 5.58 19.37 -2.19
N TRP A 62 6.13 19.96 -3.26
CA TRP A 62 5.63 19.74 -4.62
C TRP A 62 5.92 18.32 -5.12
N VAL A 63 7.01 17.69 -4.66
CA VAL A 63 7.37 16.30 -5.00
C VAL A 63 6.35 15.33 -4.39
N MET A 64 5.82 15.63 -3.21
CA MET A 64 4.74 14.85 -2.59
C MET A 64 3.48 14.83 -3.46
N GLY A 65 3.05 16.00 -3.94
CA GLY A 65 1.91 16.11 -4.86
C GLY A 65 2.16 15.36 -6.16
N LEU A 66 3.37 15.50 -6.72
CA LEU A 66 3.78 14.77 -7.93
C LEU A 66 3.79 13.25 -7.71
N ALA A 67 4.27 12.78 -6.56
CA ALA A 67 4.32 11.36 -6.23
C ALA A 67 2.94 10.74 -6.14
N VAL A 68 2.00 11.42 -5.48
CA VAL A 68 0.60 10.96 -5.39
C VAL A 68 -0.03 10.92 -6.79
N ALA A 69 0.10 11.99 -7.58
CA ALA A 69 -0.49 12.08 -8.91
C ALA A 69 0.09 11.01 -9.87
N THR A 70 1.41 10.85 -9.89
CA THR A 70 2.09 9.83 -10.70
C THR A 70 1.69 8.42 -10.25
N THR A 71 1.64 8.16 -8.94
CA THR A 71 1.22 6.87 -8.39
C THR A 71 -0.19 6.50 -8.84
N ILE A 72 -1.14 7.43 -8.74
CA ILE A 72 -2.53 7.23 -9.20
C ILE A 72 -2.56 6.94 -10.70
N LYS A 73 -1.82 7.72 -11.51
CA LYS A 73 -1.75 7.52 -12.96
C LYS A 73 -1.20 6.13 -13.29
N VAL A 74 -0.10 5.71 -12.67
CA VAL A 74 0.51 4.39 -12.91
C VAL A 74 -0.44 3.28 -12.48
N MET A 75 -1.07 3.36 -11.31
CA MET A 75 -2.05 2.38 -10.87
C MET A 75 -3.24 2.25 -11.83
N LYS A 76 -3.71 3.36 -12.42
CA LYS A 76 -4.76 3.33 -13.45
C LYS A 76 -4.29 2.59 -14.70
N LEU A 77 -3.06 2.81 -15.14
CA LEU A 77 -2.49 2.15 -16.32
C LEU A 77 -2.26 0.65 -16.09
N THR A 78 -1.77 0.26 -14.91
CA THR A 78 -1.51 -1.13 -14.55
C THR A 78 -2.77 -1.88 -14.07
N ARG A 79 -3.91 -1.18 -13.96
CA ARG A 79 -5.18 -1.69 -13.40
C ARG A 79 -5.00 -2.23 -11.99
N THR A 80 -4.20 -1.56 -11.17
CA THR A 80 -3.93 -1.92 -9.77
C THR A 80 -4.34 -0.82 -8.80
N VAL A 81 -5.47 -0.15 -9.07
CA VAL A 81 -5.94 0.98 -8.26
C VAL A 81 -6.24 0.50 -6.84
N HIS A 82 -5.46 1.02 -5.89
CA HIS A 82 -5.65 0.83 -4.47
C HIS A 82 -5.39 2.17 -3.79
N PRO A 83 -6.45 2.89 -3.35
CA PRO A 83 -6.30 4.25 -2.83
C PRO A 83 -5.22 4.42 -1.75
N PRO A 84 -5.02 3.48 -0.80
CA PRO A 84 -3.91 3.55 0.16
C PRO A 84 -2.52 3.64 -0.47
N GLY A 85 -2.31 3.12 -1.68
CA GLY A 85 -1.03 3.22 -2.39
C GLY A 85 -0.62 4.67 -2.68
N GLY A 86 -1.59 5.58 -2.89
CA GLY A 86 -1.31 7.02 -2.99
C GLY A 86 -0.77 7.59 -1.67
N ALA A 87 -1.32 7.17 -0.54
CA ALA A 87 -0.80 7.55 0.78
C ALA A 87 0.57 6.93 1.08
N VAL A 88 0.85 5.71 0.61
CA VAL A 88 2.21 5.11 0.65
C VAL A 88 3.21 5.99 -0.11
N ALA A 89 2.85 6.50 -1.29
CA ALA A 89 3.71 7.39 -2.06
C ALA A 89 4.01 8.70 -1.32
N LEU A 90 2.98 9.31 -0.73
CA LEU A 90 3.12 10.52 0.09
C LEU A 90 4.08 10.28 1.27
N VAL A 91 3.84 9.22 2.05
CA VAL A 91 4.69 8.86 3.20
C VAL A 91 6.12 8.55 2.75
N GLY A 92 6.29 7.87 1.61
CA GLY A 92 7.60 7.56 1.07
C GLY A 92 8.43 8.81 0.77
N VAL A 93 7.81 9.85 0.18
CA VAL A 93 8.49 11.13 -0.04
C VAL A 93 8.78 11.84 1.29
N MET A 94 7.80 11.91 2.21
CA MET A 94 7.97 12.56 3.51
C MET A 94 9.09 11.96 4.36
N SER A 95 9.41 10.68 4.15
CA SER A 95 10.38 9.94 4.95
C SER A 95 11.71 9.68 4.22
N SER A 96 11.94 10.35 3.08
CA SER A 96 13.13 10.15 2.24
C SER A 96 13.37 8.67 1.93
N ALA A 97 12.32 7.97 1.47
CA ALA A 97 12.34 6.52 1.30
C ALA A 97 13.49 6.04 0.38
N SER A 98 14.17 4.99 0.84
CA SER A 98 15.16 4.24 0.07
C SER A 98 14.57 2.94 -0.48
N TRP A 99 15.33 2.18 -1.27
CA TRP A 99 14.91 0.86 -1.75
C TRP A 99 14.54 -0.13 -0.64
N GLY A 100 15.04 0.06 0.59
CA GLY A 100 14.61 -0.71 1.74
C GLY A 100 13.10 -0.60 2.01
N PHE A 101 12.54 0.61 1.86
CA PHE A 101 11.13 0.92 2.10
C PHE A 101 10.16 0.04 1.29
N LEU A 102 10.53 -0.28 0.05
CA LEU A 102 9.75 -1.13 -0.85
C LEU A 102 9.59 -2.55 -0.25
N TRP A 103 10.68 -3.16 0.18
CA TRP A 103 10.65 -4.51 0.73
C TRP A 103 10.06 -4.51 2.15
N MET A 104 10.55 -3.59 2.97
CA MET A 104 10.17 -3.40 4.35
C MET A 104 10.02 -1.90 4.64
N PRO A 105 8.81 -1.42 4.99
CA PRO A 105 7.63 -2.19 5.40
C PRO A 105 6.61 -2.48 4.29
N VAL A 106 6.76 -1.97 3.06
CA VAL A 106 5.65 -1.91 2.08
C VAL A 106 5.19 -3.29 1.58
N PHE A 107 6.09 -4.06 0.98
CA PHE A 107 5.76 -5.35 0.37
C PHE A 107 5.36 -6.37 1.43
N VAL A 108 6.17 -6.52 2.47
CA VAL A 108 5.91 -7.43 3.58
C VAL A 108 4.63 -7.04 4.32
N GLY A 109 4.41 -5.76 4.61
CA GLY A 109 3.17 -5.28 5.24
C GLY A 109 1.93 -5.62 4.41
N SER A 110 2.00 -5.43 3.08
CA SER A 110 0.92 -5.77 2.16
C SER A 110 0.64 -7.28 2.12
N LEU A 111 1.68 -8.11 2.03
CA LEU A 111 1.54 -9.57 2.08
C LEU A 111 0.90 -10.05 3.38
N LEU A 112 1.32 -9.48 4.50
CA LEU A 112 0.80 -9.88 5.81
C LEU A 112 -0.67 -9.49 5.97
N ILE A 113 -1.09 -8.34 5.46
CA ILE A 113 -2.52 -7.97 5.41
C ILE A 113 -3.31 -8.98 4.58
N ILE A 114 -2.83 -9.32 3.38
CA ILE A 114 -3.52 -10.28 2.50
C ILE A 114 -3.60 -11.67 3.13
N MET A 115 -2.51 -12.13 3.75
CA MET A 115 -2.48 -13.41 4.46
C MET A 115 -3.54 -13.45 5.57
N TRP A 116 -3.59 -12.42 6.43
CA TRP A 116 -4.60 -12.35 7.49
C TRP A 116 -6.02 -12.18 6.96
N THR A 117 -6.19 -11.41 5.89
CA THR A 117 -7.48 -11.24 5.21
C THR A 117 -7.99 -12.56 4.68
N PHE A 118 -7.12 -13.35 4.06
CA PHE A 118 -7.46 -14.68 3.55
C PHE A 118 -7.88 -15.62 4.68
N ILE A 119 -7.12 -15.68 5.78
CA ILE A 119 -7.48 -16.53 6.93
C ILE A 119 -8.84 -16.09 7.51
N PHE A 120 -9.01 -14.81 7.79
CA PHE A 120 -10.22 -14.30 8.44
C PHE A 120 -11.47 -14.47 7.58
N ASN A 121 -11.40 -14.07 6.30
CA ASN A 121 -12.57 -14.11 5.43
C ASN A 121 -12.94 -15.52 4.96
N ASN A 122 -12.04 -16.51 5.01
CA ASN A 122 -12.39 -17.90 4.65
C ASN A 122 -12.76 -18.78 5.85
N VAL A 123 -12.47 -18.34 7.09
CA VAL A 123 -12.92 -19.04 8.32
C VAL A 123 -14.37 -18.69 8.66
N VAL A 124 -14.83 -17.49 8.29
CA VAL A 124 -16.21 -17.04 8.56
C VAL A 124 -17.18 -17.62 7.52
N PRO A 125 -18.20 -18.40 7.93
CA PRO A 125 -19.19 -18.96 7.01
C PRO A 125 -19.88 -17.87 6.19
N GLY A 126 -20.03 -18.10 4.88
CA GLY A 126 -20.68 -17.16 3.96
C GLY A 126 -19.80 -16.01 3.45
N ARG A 127 -18.51 -15.99 3.82
CA ARG A 127 -17.51 -15.10 3.22
C ARG A 127 -16.51 -15.92 2.41
N SER A 128 -16.03 -15.34 1.31
CA SER A 128 -14.98 -15.92 0.48
C SER A 128 -14.03 -14.82 0.07
N TYR A 129 -12.73 -15.04 0.23
CA TYR A 129 -11.74 -14.09 -0.24
C TYR A 129 -10.50 -14.84 -0.74
N PRO A 130 -9.93 -14.45 -1.89
CA PRO A 130 -10.37 -13.35 -2.74
C PRO A 130 -11.41 -13.77 -3.76
N HIS A 131 -12.12 -12.78 -4.28
CA HIS A 131 -13.07 -12.97 -5.37
C HIS A 131 -12.40 -12.88 -6.74
N HIS A 132 -11.37 -12.04 -6.88
CA HIS A 132 -10.60 -11.88 -8.12
C HIS A 132 -9.11 -11.75 -7.81
N TRP A 133 -8.29 -12.62 -8.39
CA TRP A 133 -6.83 -12.58 -8.21
C TRP A 133 -6.10 -11.79 -9.31
N LEU A 134 -6.69 -11.73 -10.51
CA LEU A 134 -6.20 -11.03 -11.71
C LEU A 134 -7.23 -10.02 -12.20
#